data_AF-A0A0J7ZGC4-F1
#
_entry.id   AF-A0A0J7ZGC4-F1
#
_cell.length_a   1.000
_cell.length_b   1.000
_cell.length_c   1.000
_cell.angle_alpha   90.00
_cell.angle_beta   90.00
_cell.angle_gamma   90.00
#
_symmetry.space_group_name_H-M   'P 1'
#
loop_
_entity.id
_entity.type
_entity.pdbx_description
1 polymer ?
#
loop_
_entity_poly.entity_id
_entity_poly.type
_entity_poly.pdbx_seq_one_letter_code
_entity_poly.pdbx_strand_id
1 'polypeptide(L)'
;MSRVLEEAAEAGKQLVELHKKEADKYKRLAELERDRRREVEARLRAYSKLLDEVPDLEAKLNSMIPDVVRAAANLPPPPEVSELQSRLEATEKDRDTFAELLDTATKERDAALRARDAAIARLQTRQMEDEQPLGDAEALKARLKAPTLRGVLEQAQRHCSSLVITADLDETKKLEHHQKAPHWRDRLAATLATMQAYAETKDLAQARGGRAGPELANLKAYCASQPYPLLAEGKVVVTEGQTASSSPRGRAQRTLRVPEHIDPSGKAVMLEHIRIGDGAPPAPRLHYLDDTSSSGQLVIGFFGDHLYNAGTN
;
A
#
# COMPACT_ATOMS: atom_id res chain seq x y z
N MET A 1 44.84 10.96 81.13
CA MET A 1 43.55 11.02 81.84
C MET A 1 42.49 11.86 81.12
N SER A 2 42.82 13.03 80.54
CA SER A 2 41.83 13.92 79.89
C SER A 2 41.02 13.28 78.74
N ARG A 3 41.68 12.54 77.85
CA ARG A 3 41.05 11.96 76.65
C ARG A 3 40.06 10.83 76.94
N VAL A 4 40.33 10.02 77.95
CA VAL A 4 39.47 8.90 78.38
C VAL A 4 38.17 9.42 79.04
N LEU A 5 38.26 10.55 79.75
CA LEU A 5 37.08 11.19 80.35
C LEU A 5 36.18 11.86 79.30
N GLU A 6 36.77 12.46 78.26
CA GLU A 6 36.01 12.99 77.11
C GLU A 6 35.32 11.87 76.32
N GLU A 7 36.02 10.77 76.05
CA GLU A 7 35.44 9.60 75.36
C GLU A 7 34.30 8.96 76.17
N ALA A 8 34.45 8.86 77.50
CA ALA A 8 33.39 8.37 78.38
C ALA A 8 32.18 9.33 78.46
N ALA A 9 32.43 10.64 78.47
CA ALA A 9 31.37 11.65 78.46
C ALA A 9 30.60 11.64 77.13
N GLU A 10 31.29 11.45 76.01
CA GLU A 10 30.66 11.38 74.69
C GLU A 10 29.89 10.08 74.50
N ALA A 11 30.43 8.94 74.96
CA ALA A 11 29.69 7.67 75.02
C ALA A 11 28.44 7.77 75.91
N GLY A 12 28.51 8.48 77.03
CA GLY A 12 27.38 8.75 77.91
C GLY A 12 26.28 9.58 77.23
N LYS A 13 26.65 10.63 76.49
CA LYS A 13 25.70 11.42 75.70
C LYS A 13 25.04 10.59 74.60
N GLN A 14 25.82 9.76 73.89
CA GLN A 14 25.30 8.88 72.85
C GLN A 14 24.30 7.86 73.39
N LEU A 15 24.56 7.29 74.58
CA LEU A 15 23.64 6.36 75.24
C LEU A 15 22.34 7.05 75.68
N VAL A 16 22.43 8.26 76.22
CA VAL A 16 21.24 9.06 76.59
C VAL A 16 20.41 9.40 75.35
N GLU A 17 21.04 9.79 74.24
CA GLU A 17 20.32 10.05 72.98
C GLU A 17 19.70 8.78 72.38
N LEU A 18 20.34 7.62 72.52
CA LEU A 18 19.77 6.34 72.12
C LEU A 18 18.49 6.04 72.92
N HIS A 19 18.55 6.14 74.25
CA HIS A 19 17.39 5.85 75.10
C HIS A 19 16.26 6.88 74.95
N LYS A 20 16.56 8.15 74.65
CA LYS A 20 15.53 9.13 74.27
C LYS A 20 14.81 8.71 72.99
N LYS A 21 15.54 8.29 71.96
CA LYS A 21 14.96 7.81 70.70
C LYS A 21 14.10 6.56 70.91
N GLU A 22 14.53 5.63 71.77
CA GLU A 22 13.74 4.46 72.14
C GLU A 22 12.48 4.84 72.90
N ALA A 23 12.58 5.75 73.88
CA ALA A 23 11.43 6.24 74.63
C ALA A 23 10.40 6.92 73.72
N ASP A 24 10.85 7.73 72.76
CA ASP A 24 9.97 8.39 71.79
C ASP A 24 9.33 7.38 70.82
N LYS A 25 10.06 6.34 70.42
CA LYS A 25 9.49 5.23 69.63
C LYS A 25 8.34 4.55 70.37
N TYR A 26 8.53 4.21 71.65
CA TYR A 26 7.48 3.56 72.44
C TYR A 26 6.30 4.49 72.77
N LYS A 27 6.53 5.80 72.94
CA LYS A 27 5.44 6.78 73.05
C LYS A 27 4.56 6.82 71.80
N ARG A 28 5.18 6.87 70.61
CA ARG A 28 4.44 6.84 69.34
C ARG A 28 3.65 5.54 69.15
N LEU A 29 4.23 4.40 69.52
CA LEU A 29 3.52 3.12 69.47
C LEU A 29 2.32 3.09 70.43
N ALA A 30 2.46 3.67 71.64
CA ALA A 30 1.37 3.78 72.58
C ALA A 30 0.25 4.72 72.10
N GLU A 31 0.58 5.80 71.41
CA GLU A 31 -0.40 6.69 70.78
C GLU A 31 -1.16 6.00 69.65
N LEU A 32 -0.46 5.31 68.75
CA LEU A 32 -1.07 4.54 67.66
C LEU A 32 -2.08 3.51 68.19
N GLU A 33 -1.73 2.81 69.27
CA GLU A 33 -2.61 1.82 69.88
C GLU A 33 -3.85 2.45 70.53
N ARG A 34 -3.73 3.65 71.10
CA ARG A 34 -4.90 4.39 71.61
C ARG A 34 -5.83 4.83 70.49
N ASP A 35 -5.28 5.29 69.37
CA ASP A 35 -6.09 5.69 68.22
C ASP A 35 -6.80 4.49 67.58
N ARG A 36 -6.11 3.36 67.47
CA ARG A 36 -6.71 2.10 67.01
C ARG A 36 -7.86 1.65 67.91
N ARG A 37 -7.71 1.76 69.23
CA ARG A 37 -8.79 1.45 70.19
C ARG A 37 -9.98 2.38 70.02
N ARG A 38 -9.76 3.68 69.85
CA ARG A 38 -10.82 4.66 69.58
C ARG A 38 -11.57 4.35 68.29
N GLU A 39 -10.87 3.93 67.24
CA GLU A 39 -11.49 3.55 65.98
C GLU A 39 -12.36 2.30 66.13
N VAL A 40 -11.86 1.28 66.82
CA VAL A 40 -12.64 0.06 67.10
C VAL A 40 -13.88 0.37 67.94
N GLU A 41 -13.75 1.19 68.98
CA GLU A 41 -14.89 1.63 69.79
C GLU A 41 -15.91 2.44 68.99
N ALA A 42 -15.46 3.32 68.10
CA ALA A 42 -16.35 4.08 67.22
C ALA A 42 -17.12 3.16 66.26
N ARG A 43 -16.45 2.16 65.68
CA ARG A 43 -17.09 1.15 64.83
C ARG A 43 -18.08 0.29 65.62
N LEU A 44 -17.73 -0.14 66.84
CA LEU A 44 -18.65 -0.89 67.70
C LEU A 44 -19.90 -0.08 68.04
N ARG A 45 -19.76 1.22 68.34
CA ARG A 45 -20.92 2.10 68.55
C ARG A 45 -21.79 2.22 67.30
N ALA A 46 -21.19 2.32 66.12
CA ALA A 46 -21.92 2.37 64.86
C ALA A 46 -22.70 1.06 64.60
N TYR A 47 -22.08 -0.10 64.82
CA TYR A 47 -22.75 -1.40 64.68
C TYR A 47 -23.85 -1.61 65.73
N SER A 48 -23.63 -1.17 66.97
CA SER A 48 -24.66 -1.23 68.02
C SER A 48 -25.89 -0.41 67.63
N LYS A 49 -25.69 0.80 67.10
CA LYS A 49 -26.79 1.65 66.63
C LYS A 49 -27.57 0.99 65.49
N LEU A 50 -26.88 0.35 64.53
CA LEU A 50 -27.53 -0.40 63.46
C LEU A 50 -28.33 -1.59 64.01
N LEU A 51 -27.81 -2.29 65.01
CA LEU A 51 -28.51 -3.41 65.66
C LEU A 51 -29.75 -2.92 66.43
N ASP A 52 -29.71 -1.73 67.03
CA ASP A 52 -30.87 -1.12 67.69
C ASP A 52 -31.99 -0.76 66.68
N GLU A 53 -31.64 -0.52 65.41
CA GLU A 53 -32.59 -0.22 64.32
C GLU A 53 -33.19 -1.48 63.66
N VAL A 54 -32.62 -2.68 63.91
CA VAL A 54 -33.10 -3.94 63.32
C VAL A 54 -34.56 -4.27 63.68
N PRO A 55 -35.01 -4.16 64.95
CA PRO A 55 -36.39 -4.48 65.31
C PRO A 55 -37.42 -3.62 64.57
N ASP A 56 -37.12 -2.33 64.36
CA ASP A 56 -38.00 -1.40 63.63
C ASP A 56 -38.05 -1.73 62.14
N LEU A 57 -36.91 -2.11 61.54
CA LEU A 57 -36.85 -2.58 60.15
C LEU A 57 -37.58 -3.90 59.96
N GLU A 58 -37.43 -4.85 60.89
CA GLU A 58 -38.17 -6.11 60.89
C GLU A 58 -39.67 -5.89 61.06
N ALA A 59 -40.10 -5.01 61.96
CA ALA A 59 -41.49 -4.64 62.13
C ALA A 59 -42.08 -4.00 60.87
N LYS A 60 -41.31 -3.10 60.23
CA LYS A 60 -41.70 -2.47 58.97
C LYS A 60 -41.81 -3.49 57.83
N LEU A 61 -40.85 -4.41 57.70
CA LEU A 61 -40.91 -5.49 56.72
C LEU A 61 -42.13 -6.39 56.98
N ASN A 62 -42.34 -6.81 58.23
CA ASN A 62 -43.48 -7.64 58.62
C ASN A 62 -44.83 -6.95 58.37
N SER A 63 -44.90 -5.62 58.50
CA SER A 63 -46.11 -4.86 58.13
C SER A 63 -46.36 -4.79 56.63
N MET A 64 -45.32 -4.91 55.79
CA MET A 64 -45.42 -4.88 54.33
C MET A 64 -45.74 -6.26 53.73
N ILE A 65 -45.42 -7.36 54.43
CA ILE A 65 -45.67 -8.73 53.96
C ILE A 65 -47.15 -8.95 53.58
N PRO A 66 -48.16 -8.55 54.38
CA PRO A 66 -49.56 -8.71 54.01
C PRO A 66 -49.94 -7.99 52.72
N ASP A 67 -49.36 -6.80 52.47
CA ASP A 67 -49.62 -6.02 51.26
C ASP A 67 -48.96 -6.65 50.04
N VAL A 68 -47.76 -7.21 50.18
CA VAL A 68 -47.08 -7.97 49.12
C VAL A 68 -47.82 -9.27 48.82
N VAL A 69 -48.29 -9.99 49.84
CA VAL A 69 -49.10 -11.21 49.67
C VAL A 69 -50.43 -10.88 48.99
N ARG A 70 -51.07 -9.76 49.35
CA ARG A 70 -52.30 -9.29 48.70
C ARG A 70 -52.06 -8.84 47.26
N ALA A 71 -50.94 -8.17 47.00
CA ALA A 71 -50.53 -7.79 45.64
C ALA A 71 -50.27 -9.04 44.79
N ALA A 72 -49.58 -10.05 45.34
CA ALA A 72 -49.33 -11.34 44.69
C ALA A 72 -50.63 -12.12 44.39
N ALA A 73 -51.61 -12.07 45.30
CA ALA A 73 -52.93 -12.67 45.09
C ALA A 73 -53.78 -11.94 44.03
N ASN A 74 -53.47 -10.68 43.74
CA ASN A 74 -54.13 -9.85 42.73
C ASN A 74 -53.33 -9.72 41.43
N LEU A 75 -52.20 -10.43 41.28
CA LEU A 75 -51.55 -10.55 39.98
C LEU A 75 -52.50 -11.29 39.03
N PRO A 76 -52.65 -10.84 37.77
CA PRO A 76 -53.32 -11.64 36.76
C PRO A 76 -52.62 -13.02 36.68
N PRO A 77 -53.36 -14.11 36.42
CA PRO A 77 -52.75 -15.41 36.22
C PRO A 77 -51.64 -15.26 35.16
N PRO A 78 -50.48 -15.91 35.33
CA PRO A 78 -49.44 -15.86 34.32
C PRO A 78 -50.06 -16.27 32.98
N PRO A 79 -49.71 -15.58 31.88
CA PRO A 79 -50.22 -15.95 30.56
C PRO A 79 -49.99 -17.45 30.35
N GLU A 80 -51.00 -18.15 29.84
CA GLU A 80 -50.90 -19.59 29.65
C GLU A 80 -49.64 -19.91 28.84
N VAL A 81 -48.99 -21.04 29.14
CA VAL A 81 -47.78 -21.48 28.43
C VAL A 81 -48.02 -21.50 26.90
N SER A 82 -49.25 -21.79 26.48
CA SER A 82 -49.72 -21.72 25.09
C SER A 82 -49.67 -20.31 24.48
N GLU A 83 -50.02 -19.28 25.25
CA GLU A 83 -49.92 -17.87 24.83
C GLU A 83 -48.45 -17.45 24.69
N LEU A 84 -47.59 -17.86 25.64
CA LEU A 84 -46.15 -17.60 25.57
C LEU A 84 -45.49 -18.32 24.39
N GLN A 85 -45.89 -19.55 24.09
CA GLN A 85 -45.44 -20.30 22.91
C GLN A 85 -45.86 -19.60 21.62
N SER A 86 -47.12 -19.18 21.52
CA SER A 86 -47.64 -18.45 20.36
C SER A 86 -46.90 -17.13 20.14
N ARG A 87 -46.59 -16.41 21.23
CA ARG A 87 -45.81 -15.16 21.17
C ARG A 87 -44.35 -15.41 20.76
N LEU A 88 -43.73 -16.50 21.22
CA LEU A 88 -42.39 -16.89 20.82
C LEU A 88 -42.34 -17.19 19.33
N GLU A 89 -43.26 -18.03 18.83
CA GLU A 89 -43.37 -18.36 17.40
C GLU A 89 -43.57 -17.11 16.53
N ALA A 90 -44.41 -16.17 16.99
CA ALA A 90 -44.59 -14.89 16.31
C ALA A 90 -43.28 -14.08 16.24
N THR A 91 -42.55 -13.97 17.36
CA THR A 91 -41.27 -13.26 17.39
C THR A 91 -40.15 -13.93 16.59
N GLU A 92 -40.13 -15.26 16.54
CA GLU A 92 -39.19 -16.02 15.71
C GLU A 92 -39.47 -15.79 14.22
N LYS A 93 -40.75 -15.79 13.84
CA LYS A 93 -41.17 -15.45 12.48
C LYS A 93 -40.82 -14.02 12.09
N ASP A 94 -41.00 -13.06 13.00
CA ASP A 94 -40.60 -11.67 12.79
C ASP A 94 -39.08 -11.55 12.63
N ARG A 95 -38.29 -12.24 13.49
CA ARG A 95 -36.82 -12.28 13.39
C ARG A 95 -36.38 -12.82 12.04
N ASP A 96 -36.97 -13.91 11.57
CA ASP A 96 -36.62 -14.52 10.29
C ASP A 96 -36.95 -13.58 9.13
N THR A 97 -38.12 -12.90 9.20
CA THR A 97 -38.50 -11.85 8.24
C THR A 97 -37.49 -10.70 8.24
N PHE A 98 -37.05 -10.23 9.41
CA PHE A 98 -36.02 -9.19 9.50
C PHE A 98 -34.66 -9.64 8.97
N ALA A 99 -34.28 -10.91 9.17
CA ALA A 99 -33.05 -11.46 8.64
C ALA A 99 -33.06 -11.49 7.09
N GLU A 100 -34.19 -11.88 6.49
CA GLU A 100 -34.37 -11.84 5.03
C GLU A 100 -34.33 -10.41 4.46
N LEU A 101 -34.96 -9.45 5.15
CA LEU A 101 -34.91 -8.04 4.78
C LEU A 101 -33.48 -7.48 4.87
N LEU A 102 -32.73 -7.85 5.93
CA LEU A 102 -31.35 -7.43 6.10
C LEU A 102 -30.43 -8.01 5.02
N ASP A 103 -30.60 -9.28 4.66
CA ASP A 103 -29.86 -9.91 3.56
C ASP A 103 -30.15 -9.22 2.22
N THR A 104 -31.42 -8.92 1.95
CA THR A 104 -31.84 -8.18 0.76
C THR A 104 -31.22 -6.78 0.73
N ALA A 105 -31.33 -6.02 1.82
CA ALA A 105 -30.74 -4.69 1.94
C ALA A 105 -29.21 -4.71 1.80
N THR A 106 -28.55 -5.75 2.30
CA THR A 106 -27.09 -5.93 2.16
C THR A 106 -26.71 -6.20 0.71
N LYS A 107 -27.46 -7.05 0.01
CA LYS A 107 -27.26 -7.31 -1.43
C LYS A 107 -27.47 -6.06 -2.27
N GLU A 108 -28.50 -5.26 -1.96
CA GLU A 108 -28.77 -3.98 -2.62
C GLU A 108 -27.65 -2.97 -2.37
N ARG A 109 -27.19 -2.84 -1.11
CA ARG A 109 -26.04 -2.01 -0.76
C ARG A 109 -24.79 -2.43 -1.53
N ASP A 110 -24.48 -3.72 -1.59
CA ASP A 110 -23.30 -4.23 -2.27
C ASP A 110 -23.39 -4.08 -3.79
N ALA A 111 -24.61 -4.18 -4.35
CA ALA A 111 -24.87 -3.84 -5.76
C ALA A 111 -24.69 -2.34 -6.02
N ALA A 112 -25.17 -1.47 -5.12
CA ALA A 112 -25.00 -0.03 -5.22
C ALA A 112 -23.52 0.39 -5.07
N LEU A 113 -22.78 -0.24 -4.17
CA LEU A 113 -21.32 -0.05 -4.05
C LEU A 113 -20.61 -0.47 -5.32
N ARG A 114 -20.92 -1.65 -5.89
CA ARG A 114 -20.36 -2.08 -7.18
C ARG A 114 -20.71 -1.13 -8.33
N ALA A 115 -21.95 -0.62 -8.36
CA ALA A 115 -22.38 0.34 -9.38
C ALA A 115 -21.66 1.69 -9.22
N ARG A 116 -21.49 2.16 -7.97
CA ARG A 116 -20.73 3.37 -7.64
C ARG A 116 -19.27 3.20 -8.03
N ASP A 117 -18.64 2.08 -7.68
CA ASP A 117 -17.24 1.82 -7.98
C ASP A 117 -17.02 1.66 -9.49
N ALA A 118 -17.97 1.07 -10.23
CA ALA A 118 -17.96 1.05 -11.68
C ALA A 118 -18.18 2.45 -12.30
N ALA A 119 -19.00 3.31 -11.69
CA ALA A 119 -19.18 4.68 -12.12
C ALA A 119 -17.94 5.55 -11.82
N ILE A 120 -17.31 5.36 -10.66
CA ILE A 120 -16.02 5.95 -10.29
C ILE A 120 -14.96 5.47 -11.27
N ALA A 121 -14.89 4.18 -11.59
CA ALA A 121 -13.95 3.65 -12.57
C ALA A 121 -14.19 4.27 -13.96
N ARG A 122 -15.44 4.42 -14.42
CA ARG A 122 -15.75 5.09 -15.69
C ARG A 122 -15.44 6.58 -15.67
N LEU A 123 -15.68 7.27 -14.55
CA LEU A 123 -15.36 8.67 -14.37
C LEU A 123 -13.85 8.87 -14.26
N GLN A 124 -13.13 7.97 -13.60
CA GLN A 124 -11.67 7.94 -13.56
C GLN A 124 -11.11 7.61 -14.93
N THR A 125 -11.67 6.66 -15.68
CA THR A 125 -11.27 6.43 -17.08
C THR A 125 -11.51 7.68 -17.91
N ARG A 126 -12.65 8.36 -17.78
CA ARG A 126 -12.95 9.60 -18.48
C ARG A 126 -12.10 10.79 -18.01
N GLN A 127 -11.80 10.87 -16.72
CA GLN A 127 -10.89 11.86 -16.14
C GLN A 127 -9.44 11.55 -16.49
N MET A 128 -9.04 10.30 -16.67
CA MET A 128 -7.72 9.94 -17.21
C MET A 128 -7.67 10.18 -18.72
N GLU A 129 -8.77 10.02 -19.45
CA GLU A 129 -8.91 10.46 -20.85
C GLU A 129 -8.84 12.00 -20.97
N ASP A 130 -9.37 12.74 -19.99
CA ASP A 130 -9.37 14.22 -19.94
C ASP A 130 -8.14 14.84 -19.23
N GLU A 131 -7.44 14.12 -18.34
CA GLU A 131 -6.32 14.61 -17.50
C GLU A 131 -4.97 13.91 -17.75
N GLN A 132 -4.87 12.87 -18.59
CA GLN A 132 -3.56 12.50 -19.13
C GLN A 132 -3.13 13.61 -20.11
N PRO A 133 -1.93 14.21 -19.98
CA PRO A 133 -1.40 15.06 -21.03
C PRO A 133 -0.96 14.17 -22.20
N LEU A 134 -1.95 13.66 -22.96
CA LEU A 134 -1.79 13.15 -24.32
C LEU A 134 -1.02 14.17 -25.17
N GLY A 135 -1.03 15.44 -24.78
CA GLY A 135 -0.25 16.53 -25.34
C GLY A 135 1.27 16.33 -25.32
N ASP A 136 1.88 15.76 -24.29
CA ASP A 136 3.36 15.80 -24.18
C ASP A 136 4.05 14.75 -25.06
N ALA A 137 3.56 13.50 -25.05
CA ALA A 137 4.09 12.45 -25.92
C ALA A 137 3.74 12.69 -27.39
N GLU A 138 2.54 13.19 -27.71
CA GLU A 138 2.16 13.53 -29.10
C GLU A 138 2.93 14.76 -29.60
N ALA A 139 3.12 15.80 -28.75
CA ALA A 139 3.95 16.94 -29.09
C ALA A 139 5.41 16.54 -29.29
N LEU A 140 5.94 15.64 -28.44
CA LEU A 140 7.26 15.08 -28.63
C LEU A 140 7.34 14.29 -29.94
N LYS A 141 6.40 13.39 -30.23
CA LYS A 141 6.31 12.68 -31.51
C LYS A 141 6.34 13.67 -32.69
N ALA A 142 5.61 14.78 -32.61
CA ALA A 142 5.63 15.81 -33.64
C ALA A 142 7.01 16.47 -33.80
N ARG A 143 7.72 16.75 -32.70
CA ARG A 143 9.11 17.26 -32.71
C ARG A 143 10.11 16.26 -33.29
N LEU A 144 9.86 14.96 -33.10
CA LEU A 144 10.72 13.89 -33.63
C LEU A 144 10.52 13.64 -35.14
N LYS A 145 9.50 14.23 -35.77
CA LYS A 145 9.27 14.06 -37.21
C LYS A 145 10.44 14.62 -38.00
N ALA A 146 10.93 13.82 -38.93
CA ALA A 146 12.01 14.18 -39.85
C ALA A 146 11.76 13.53 -41.23
N PRO A 147 12.34 14.08 -42.31
CA PRO A 147 12.19 13.52 -43.65
C PRO A 147 12.91 12.18 -43.83
N THR A 148 13.86 11.85 -42.94
CA THR A 148 14.66 10.62 -42.98
C THR A 148 14.56 9.83 -41.66
N LEU A 149 14.73 8.51 -41.70
CA LEU A 149 14.77 7.65 -40.52
C LEU A 149 15.93 8.04 -39.60
N ARG A 150 17.09 8.35 -40.20
CA ARG A 150 18.24 8.94 -39.51
C ARG A 150 17.85 10.22 -38.77
N GLY A 151 17.15 11.11 -39.46
CA GLY A 151 16.70 12.38 -38.88
C GLY A 151 15.80 12.18 -37.67
N VAL A 152 14.93 11.16 -37.66
CA VAL A 152 14.09 10.87 -36.49
C VAL A 152 14.95 10.49 -35.27
N LEU A 153 15.99 9.66 -35.46
CA LEU A 153 16.93 9.31 -34.40
C LEU A 153 17.77 10.50 -33.94
N GLU A 154 18.21 11.36 -34.86
CA GLU A 154 18.93 12.60 -34.54
C GLU A 154 18.05 13.58 -33.75
N GLN A 155 16.76 13.69 -34.07
CA GLN A 155 15.83 14.48 -33.25
C GLN A 155 15.64 13.87 -31.86
N ALA A 156 15.59 12.55 -31.75
CA ALA A 156 15.50 11.89 -30.44
C ALA A 156 16.74 12.14 -29.59
N GLN A 157 17.95 12.10 -30.18
CA GLN A 157 19.19 12.48 -29.48
C GLN A 157 19.16 13.92 -28.93
N ARG A 158 18.42 14.83 -29.56
CA ARG A 158 18.32 16.24 -29.14
C ARG A 158 17.22 16.49 -28.11
N HIS A 159 16.12 15.76 -28.21
CA HIS A 159 14.88 16.07 -27.50
C HIS A 159 14.49 15.05 -26.42
N CYS A 160 15.10 13.87 -26.41
CA CYS A 160 14.78 12.80 -25.48
C CYS A 160 15.95 12.58 -24.51
N SER A 161 15.89 13.21 -23.34
CA SER A 161 16.95 13.15 -22.32
C SER A 161 17.12 11.77 -21.68
N SER A 162 16.06 10.94 -21.70
CA SER A 162 16.07 9.61 -21.11
C SER A 162 16.41 8.52 -22.13
N LEU A 163 16.64 8.89 -23.39
CA LEU A 163 17.03 7.96 -24.46
C LEU A 163 18.50 8.14 -24.82
N VAL A 164 19.25 7.03 -24.76
CA VAL A 164 20.64 7.00 -25.17
C VAL A 164 20.75 6.26 -26.50
N ILE A 165 21.03 6.97 -27.59
CA ILE A 165 21.14 6.38 -28.92
C ILE A 165 22.60 5.97 -29.19
N THR A 166 22.89 4.67 -29.09
CA THR A 166 24.19 4.07 -29.44
C THR A 166 24.17 3.32 -30.78
N ALA A 167 22.96 3.18 -31.36
CA ALA A 167 22.72 2.59 -32.66
C ALA A 167 23.56 3.25 -33.76
N ASP A 168 24.04 2.43 -34.69
CA ASP A 168 24.67 2.95 -35.91
C ASP A 168 23.60 3.55 -36.83
N LEU A 169 23.64 4.88 -36.99
CA LEU A 169 22.68 5.62 -37.80
C LEU A 169 22.81 5.30 -39.30
N ASP A 170 23.90 4.70 -39.75
CA ASP A 170 24.09 4.35 -41.15
C ASP A 170 23.28 3.12 -41.56
N GLU A 171 22.85 2.28 -40.60
CA GLU A 171 21.95 1.16 -40.85
C GLU A 171 20.58 1.63 -41.40
N THR A 172 20.16 2.86 -41.07
CA THR A 172 18.89 3.40 -41.58
C THR A 172 18.93 3.66 -43.09
N LYS A 173 20.11 3.82 -43.70
CA LYS A 173 20.27 4.09 -45.14
C LYS A 173 19.66 2.96 -45.99
N LYS A 174 19.73 1.71 -45.51
CA LYS A 174 19.16 0.52 -46.18
C LYS A 174 17.64 0.58 -46.29
N LEU A 175 16.99 1.28 -45.36
CA LEU A 175 15.54 1.37 -45.24
C LEU A 175 14.95 2.59 -45.93
N GLU A 176 15.74 3.65 -46.14
CA GLU A 176 15.25 4.99 -46.49
C GLU A 176 14.52 5.02 -47.84
N HIS A 177 14.98 4.23 -48.81
CA HIS A 177 14.41 4.19 -50.15
C HIS A 177 13.21 3.24 -50.29
N HIS A 178 12.83 2.54 -49.21
CA HIS A 178 11.72 1.61 -49.26
C HIS A 178 10.38 2.35 -49.29
N GLN A 179 9.41 1.83 -50.06
CA GLN A 179 8.06 2.44 -50.19
C GLN A 179 7.34 2.66 -48.85
N LYS A 180 7.64 1.84 -47.83
CA LYS A 180 7.06 1.94 -46.47
C LYS A 180 7.86 2.86 -45.53
N ALA A 181 8.97 3.43 -45.97
CA ALA A 181 9.83 4.29 -45.14
C ALA A 181 9.07 5.46 -44.48
N PRO A 182 8.14 6.18 -45.15
CA PRO A 182 7.37 7.24 -44.50
C PRO A 182 6.57 6.75 -43.29
N HIS A 183 5.93 5.59 -43.42
CA HIS A 183 5.18 4.99 -42.33
C HIS A 183 6.09 4.47 -41.21
N TRP A 184 7.27 3.92 -41.56
CA TRP A 184 8.27 3.54 -40.55
C TRP A 184 8.83 4.74 -39.80
N ARG A 185 9.01 5.91 -40.45
CA ARG A 185 9.40 7.15 -39.77
C ARG A 185 8.35 7.58 -38.75
N ASP A 186 7.07 7.60 -39.11
CA ASP A 186 6.01 7.98 -38.16
C ASP A 186 5.93 7.01 -36.98
N ARG A 187 6.05 5.70 -37.24
CA ARG A 187 6.06 4.69 -36.16
C ARG A 187 7.30 4.78 -35.29
N LEU A 188 8.47 5.05 -35.87
CA LEU A 188 9.71 5.26 -35.12
C LEU A 188 9.58 6.47 -34.20
N ALA A 189 9.05 7.59 -34.70
CA ALA A 189 8.80 8.78 -33.90
C ALA A 189 7.82 8.50 -32.75
N ALA A 190 6.72 7.79 -33.02
CA ALA A 190 5.76 7.37 -32.00
C ALA A 190 6.40 6.45 -30.94
N THR A 191 7.26 5.54 -31.40
CA THR A 191 8.01 4.61 -30.53
C THR A 191 8.91 5.37 -29.57
N LEU A 192 9.77 6.25 -30.10
CA LEU A 192 10.74 7.01 -29.30
C LEU A 192 10.04 7.96 -28.32
N ALA A 193 8.97 8.64 -28.76
CA ALA A 193 8.16 9.47 -27.86
C ALA A 193 7.53 8.64 -26.72
N THR A 194 7.02 7.45 -27.02
CA THR A 194 6.46 6.54 -26.00
C THR A 194 7.54 6.09 -25.02
N MET A 195 8.75 5.76 -25.52
CA MET A 195 9.87 5.33 -24.70
C MET A 195 10.36 6.45 -23.75
N GLN A 196 10.43 7.69 -24.23
CA GLN A 196 10.74 8.85 -23.39
C GLN A 196 9.70 9.01 -22.27
N ALA A 197 8.41 9.02 -22.62
CA ALA A 197 7.33 9.17 -21.65
C ALA A 197 7.32 8.03 -20.61
N TYR A 198 7.59 6.79 -21.04
CA TYR A 198 7.74 5.64 -20.14
C TYR A 198 8.87 5.88 -19.12
N ALA A 199 10.07 6.23 -19.59
CA ALA A 199 11.23 6.44 -18.74
C ALA A 199 11.00 7.59 -17.74
N GLU A 200 10.47 8.73 -18.19
CA GLU A 200 10.15 9.88 -17.33
C GLU A 200 9.07 9.54 -16.29
N THR A 201 8.02 8.82 -16.69
CA THR A 201 6.95 8.41 -15.76
C THR A 201 7.47 7.48 -14.68
N LYS A 202 8.34 6.54 -15.06
CA LYS A 202 8.95 5.60 -14.13
C LYS A 202 9.94 6.27 -13.18
N ASP A 203 10.81 7.15 -13.70
CA ASP A 203 11.74 7.93 -12.89
C ASP A 203 10.99 8.81 -11.88
N LEU A 204 9.93 9.52 -12.31
CA LEU A 204 9.10 10.33 -11.44
C LEU A 204 8.40 9.50 -10.34
N ALA A 205 7.90 8.31 -10.69
CA ALA A 205 7.28 7.41 -9.72
C ALA A 205 8.29 6.94 -8.64
N GLN A 206 9.52 6.64 -9.05
CA GLN A 206 10.61 6.26 -8.15
C GLN A 206 11.06 7.44 -7.27
N ALA A 207 11.21 8.64 -7.84
CA ALA A 207 11.59 9.85 -7.12
C ALA A 207 10.59 10.23 -6.01
N ARG A 208 9.31 9.88 -6.17
CA ARG A 208 8.26 10.08 -5.16
C ARG A 208 8.27 9.06 -4.03
N GLY A 209 9.28 8.17 -3.98
CA GLY A 209 9.45 7.18 -2.91
C GLY A 209 8.53 5.96 -3.01
N GLY A 210 7.82 5.80 -4.12
CA GLY A 210 6.99 4.64 -4.41
C GLY A 210 7.74 3.59 -5.24
N ARG A 211 7.38 2.31 -5.07
CA ARG A 211 7.74 1.29 -6.07
C ARG A 211 6.89 1.55 -7.32
N ALA A 212 7.52 1.60 -8.49
CA ALA A 212 6.81 1.68 -9.76
C ALA A 212 5.77 0.55 -9.82
N GLY A 213 4.50 0.90 -10.10
CA GLY A 213 3.40 -0.06 -10.14
C GLY A 213 3.53 -1.08 -11.27
N PRO A 214 2.66 -2.11 -11.31
CA PRO A 214 2.71 -3.15 -12.35
C PRO A 214 2.65 -2.60 -13.78
N GLU A 215 1.99 -1.45 -13.99
CA GLU A 215 1.92 -0.73 -15.26
C GLU A 215 3.28 -0.17 -15.73
N LEU A 216 4.25 0.01 -14.82
CA LEU A 216 5.59 0.50 -15.13
C LEU A 216 6.66 -0.61 -15.09
N ALA A 217 6.24 -1.88 -14.98
CA ALA A 217 7.15 -3.01 -14.86
C ALA A 217 8.12 -3.14 -16.06
N ASN A 218 7.65 -2.83 -17.27
CA ASN A 218 8.44 -2.72 -18.50
C ASN A 218 7.66 -1.89 -19.53
N LEU A 219 8.31 -1.52 -20.64
CA LEU A 219 7.69 -0.74 -21.72
C LEU A 219 6.39 -1.37 -22.25
N LYS A 220 6.32 -2.70 -22.35
CA LYS A 220 5.12 -3.39 -22.84
C LYS A 220 3.94 -3.18 -21.90
N ALA A 221 4.15 -3.36 -20.58
CA ALA A 221 3.13 -3.11 -19.57
C ALA A 221 2.66 -1.66 -19.60
N TYR A 222 3.57 -0.71 -19.79
CA TYR A 222 3.24 0.70 -19.92
C TYR A 222 2.38 0.99 -21.15
N CYS A 223 2.73 0.42 -22.31
CA CYS A 223 1.91 0.55 -23.51
C CYS A 223 0.51 -0.05 -23.32
N ALA A 224 0.38 -1.16 -22.58
CA ALA A 224 -0.89 -1.81 -22.30
C ALA A 224 -1.78 -1.00 -21.35
N SER A 225 -1.18 -0.19 -20.47
CA SER A 225 -1.91 0.63 -19.50
C SER A 225 -2.40 1.96 -20.08
N GLN A 226 -1.92 2.38 -21.25
CA GLN A 226 -2.37 3.62 -21.87
C GLN A 226 -3.72 3.42 -22.57
N PRO A 227 -4.69 4.34 -22.41
CA PRO A 227 -5.97 4.28 -23.13
C PRO A 227 -5.79 4.52 -24.64
N TYR A 228 -4.89 5.43 -25.02
CA TYR A 228 -4.57 5.76 -26.42
C TYR A 228 -3.07 5.66 -26.67
N PRO A 229 -2.51 4.43 -26.74
CA PRO A 229 -1.08 4.25 -26.90
C PRO A 229 -0.61 4.67 -28.29
N LEU A 230 0.40 5.55 -28.35
CA LEU A 230 1.16 5.85 -29.56
C LEU A 230 1.86 4.62 -30.15
N LEU A 231 2.26 3.69 -29.27
CA LEU A 231 2.85 2.40 -29.60
C LEU A 231 1.99 1.28 -29.01
N ALA A 232 1.35 0.49 -29.86
CA ALA A 232 0.58 -0.66 -29.41
C ALA A 232 1.46 -1.71 -28.70
N GLU A 233 1.01 -2.24 -27.55
CA GLU A 233 1.75 -3.22 -26.75
C GLU A 233 2.19 -4.46 -27.54
N GLY A 234 1.37 -4.91 -28.51
CA GLY A 234 1.70 -6.03 -29.38
C GLY A 234 2.92 -5.80 -30.27
N LYS A 235 3.40 -4.55 -30.43
CA LYS A 235 4.64 -4.23 -31.14
C LYS A 235 5.88 -4.40 -30.28
N VAL A 236 5.74 -4.37 -28.95
CA VAL A 236 6.84 -4.55 -28.00
C VAL A 236 7.01 -6.05 -27.73
N VAL A 237 8.21 -6.54 -28.02
CA VAL A 237 8.58 -7.95 -27.87
C VAL A 237 9.62 -8.05 -26.76
N VAL A 238 9.22 -8.63 -25.63
CA VAL A 238 10.05 -8.73 -24.40
C VAL A 238 11.02 -9.91 -24.46
N THR A 239 10.73 -10.91 -25.29
CA THR A 239 11.57 -12.11 -25.45
C THR A 239 11.79 -12.42 -26.92
N GLU A 240 13.00 -12.87 -27.23
CA GLU A 240 13.34 -13.28 -28.59
C GLU A 240 13.16 -14.78 -28.81
N GLY A 241 12.94 -15.19 -30.06
CA GLY A 241 12.79 -16.60 -30.41
C GLY A 241 14.00 -17.43 -29.94
N GLN A 242 13.74 -18.68 -29.52
CA GLN A 242 14.76 -19.55 -28.89
C GLN A 242 16.08 -19.64 -29.67
N THR A 243 16.04 -19.61 -31.00
CA THR A 243 17.26 -19.72 -31.83
C THR A 243 18.09 -18.44 -31.86
N ALA A 244 17.46 -17.27 -31.73
CA ALA A 244 18.12 -15.98 -31.65
C ALA A 244 18.77 -15.75 -30.28
N SER A 245 18.17 -16.29 -29.22
CA SER A 245 18.66 -16.15 -27.84
C SER A 245 19.69 -17.21 -27.42
N SER A 246 19.65 -18.42 -27.99
CA SER A 246 20.53 -19.53 -27.60
C SER A 246 21.77 -19.74 -28.49
N SER A 247 21.76 -19.25 -29.74
CA SER A 247 22.91 -19.45 -30.63
C SER A 247 24.00 -18.40 -30.43
N PRO A 248 25.31 -18.77 -30.49
CA PRO A 248 26.41 -17.81 -30.37
C PRO A 248 26.34 -16.68 -31.40
N ARG A 249 25.94 -17.01 -32.64
CA ARG A 249 25.76 -16.03 -33.73
C ARG A 249 24.59 -15.10 -33.48
N GLY A 250 23.46 -15.62 -32.98
CA GLY A 250 22.30 -14.81 -32.60
C GLY A 250 22.67 -13.83 -31.50
N ARG A 251 23.25 -14.33 -30.40
CA ARG A 251 23.69 -13.52 -29.25
C ARG A 251 24.72 -12.47 -29.63
N ALA A 252 25.67 -12.79 -30.50
CA ALA A 252 26.66 -11.82 -30.98
C ALA A 252 26.02 -10.64 -31.72
N GLN A 253 25.01 -10.87 -32.55
CA GLN A 253 24.30 -9.79 -33.26
C GLN A 253 23.47 -8.89 -32.34
N ARG A 254 23.07 -9.39 -31.17
CA ARG A 254 22.33 -8.63 -30.15
C ARG A 254 23.22 -8.06 -29.06
N THR A 255 24.53 -8.29 -29.14
CA THR A 255 25.52 -7.66 -28.26
C THR A 255 25.85 -6.30 -28.83
N LEU A 256 25.11 -5.29 -28.37
CA LEU A 256 25.11 -3.94 -28.91
C LEU A 256 25.83 -2.99 -27.96
N ARG A 257 26.28 -1.83 -28.48
CA ARG A 257 27.01 -0.84 -27.70
C ARG A 257 26.11 -0.24 -26.62
N VAL A 258 26.67 -0.04 -25.43
CA VAL A 258 26.08 0.74 -24.34
C VAL A 258 27.14 1.66 -23.74
N PRO A 259 26.76 2.77 -23.08
CA PRO A 259 27.69 3.56 -22.28
C PRO A 259 28.36 2.73 -21.17
N GLU A 260 29.59 3.08 -20.83
CA GLU A 260 30.36 2.40 -19.78
C GLU A 260 29.74 2.52 -18.38
N HIS A 261 28.95 3.57 -18.13
CA HIS A 261 28.22 3.74 -16.87
C HIS A 261 27.03 2.79 -16.73
N ILE A 262 26.56 2.19 -17.83
CA ILE A 262 25.50 1.17 -17.84
C ILE A 262 26.12 -0.23 -17.74
N ASP A 263 27.14 -0.52 -18.56
CA ASP A 263 27.93 -1.75 -18.45
C ASP A 263 29.41 -1.43 -18.69
N PRO A 264 30.33 -1.74 -17.76
CA PRO A 264 31.76 -1.43 -17.90
C PRO A 264 32.44 -2.02 -19.15
N SER A 265 31.87 -3.06 -19.77
CA SER A 265 32.39 -3.63 -21.02
C SER A 265 32.05 -2.80 -22.26
N GLY A 266 31.17 -1.79 -22.12
CA GLY A 266 30.64 -0.97 -23.22
C GLY A 266 29.67 -1.72 -24.14
N LYS A 267 29.24 -2.93 -23.77
CA LYS A 267 28.30 -3.75 -24.56
C LYS A 267 27.29 -4.49 -23.69
N ALA A 268 26.07 -4.64 -24.19
CA ALA A 268 25.01 -5.43 -23.53
C ALA A 268 24.21 -6.24 -24.55
N VAL A 269 23.63 -7.36 -24.10
CA VAL A 269 22.75 -8.19 -24.94
C VAL A 269 21.32 -7.62 -24.90
N MET A 270 20.81 -7.16 -26.04
CA MET A 270 19.48 -6.56 -26.18
C MET A 270 18.51 -7.51 -26.91
N LEU A 271 17.79 -8.34 -26.14
CA LEU A 271 16.78 -9.26 -26.68
C LEU A 271 15.43 -8.58 -26.91
N GLU A 272 15.15 -7.53 -26.13
CA GLU A 272 13.93 -6.75 -26.27
C GLU A 272 13.97 -5.92 -27.55
N HIS A 273 12.86 -5.95 -28.27
CA HIS A 273 12.76 -5.22 -29.53
C HIS A 273 11.35 -4.79 -29.89
N ILE A 274 11.27 -3.83 -30.79
CA ILE A 274 10.02 -3.22 -31.26
C ILE A 274 9.87 -3.48 -32.75
N ARG A 275 8.67 -3.93 -33.13
CA ARG A 275 8.29 -4.16 -34.52
C ARG A 275 7.90 -2.85 -35.20
N ILE A 276 8.84 -2.23 -35.90
CA ILE A 276 8.56 -1.01 -36.66
C ILE A 276 7.90 -1.38 -38.01
N GLY A 277 8.37 -2.44 -38.66
CA GLY A 277 7.69 -3.05 -39.80
C GLY A 277 7.14 -4.45 -39.52
N ASP A 278 6.14 -4.83 -40.29
CA ASP A 278 5.56 -6.18 -40.33
C ASP A 278 5.60 -6.75 -41.75
N GLY A 279 5.50 -8.08 -41.84
CA GLY A 279 5.46 -8.81 -43.11
C GLY A 279 6.83 -9.16 -43.66
N ALA A 280 6.96 -9.12 -44.99
CA ALA A 280 8.19 -9.47 -45.68
C ALA A 280 9.37 -8.54 -45.30
N PRO A 281 10.62 -9.03 -45.41
CA PRO A 281 11.82 -8.21 -45.27
C PRO A 281 11.72 -6.91 -46.08
N PRO A 282 12.26 -5.79 -45.54
CA PRO A 282 13.23 -5.73 -44.46
C PRO A 282 12.65 -5.79 -43.03
N ALA A 283 11.33 -5.69 -42.86
CA ALA A 283 10.59 -5.78 -41.59
C ALA A 283 11.31 -5.15 -40.36
N PRO A 284 11.57 -3.82 -40.38
CA PRO A 284 12.54 -3.19 -39.48
C PRO A 284 12.25 -3.39 -38.01
N ARG A 285 13.32 -3.57 -37.23
CA ARG A 285 13.28 -3.77 -35.77
C ARG A 285 14.15 -2.74 -35.07
N LEU A 286 13.67 -2.28 -33.93
CA LEU A 286 14.44 -1.46 -32.98
C LEU A 286 14.77 -2.34 -31.78
N HIS A 287 16.05 -2.52 -31.45
CA HIS A 287 16.48 -3.21 -30.23
C HIS A 287 16.88 -2.19 -29.17
N TYR A 288 16.50 -2.47 -27.94
CA TYR A 288 16.77 -1.58 -26.82
C TYR A 288 17.11 -2.35 -25.54
N LEU A 289 17.75 -1.63 -24.60
CA LEU A 289 17.96 -2.05 -23.22
C LEU A 289 17.17 -1.11 -22.31
N ASP A 290 16.33 -1.69 -21.45
CA ASP A 290 15.66 -0.99 -20.38
C ASP A 290 16.53 -0.96 -19.12
N ASP A 291 17.19 0.17 -18.89
CA ASP A 291 17.97 0.44 -17.67
C ASP A 291 17.29 1.51 -16.80
N THR A 292 15.97 1.72 -16.99
CA THR A 292 15.22 2.75 -16.26
C THR A 292 15.18 2.51 -14.76
N SER A 293 15.33 1.26 -14.32
CA SER A 293 15.38 0.93 -12.89
C SER A 293 16.70 1.33 -12.22
N SER A 294 17.80 1.50 -12.98
CA SER A 294 19.13 1.81 -12.44
C SER A 294 19.57 3.23 -12.78
N SER A 295 19.53 3.60 -14.07
CA SER A 295 19.97 4.92 -14.55
C SER A 295 18.82 5.86 -14.93
N GLY A 296 17.58 5.36 -14.98
CA GLY A 296 16.45 6.11 -15.53
C GLY A 296 16.45 6.18 -17.07
N GLN A 297 17.34 5.45 -17.75
CA GLN A 297 17.54 5.56 -19.19
C GLN A 297 17.14 4.30 -19.97
N LEU A 298 16.78 4.50 -21.24
CA LEU A 298 16.66 3.44 -22.25
C LEU A 298 17.79 3.59 -23.27
N VAL A 299 18.50 2.50 -23.54
CA VAL A 299 19.55 2.50 -24.57
C VAL A 299 18.99 1.94 -25.87
N ILE A 300 19.05 2.72 -26.95
CA ILE A 300 18.68 2.27 -28.29
C ILE A 300 19.95 1.78 -29.00
N GLY A 301 20.15 0.46 -28.98
CA GLY A 301 21.37 -0.16 -29.49
C GLY A 301 21.36 -0.48 -30.98
N PHE A 302 20.18 -0.62 -31.59
CA PHE A 302 20.06 -0.93 -33.02
C PHE A 302 18.71 -0.49 -33.58
N PHE A 303 18.72 0.04 -34.81
CA PHE A 303 17.53 0.19 -35.63
C PHE A 303 17.88 -0.09 -37.09
N GLY A 304 17.24 -1.09 -37.68
CA GLY A 304 17.57 -1.54 -39.04
C GLY A 304 16.70 -2.71 -39.48
N ASP A 305 17.15 -3.37 -40.55
CA ASP A 305 16.54 -4.60 -41.05
C ASP A 305 16.43 -5.66 -39.96
N HIS A 306 15.47 -6.58 -40.15
CA HIS A 306 15.34 -7.74 -39.29
C HIS A 306 16.67 -8.53 -39.21
N LEU A 307 17.25 -8.63 -38.01
CA LEU A 307 18.48 -9.41 -37.77
C LEU A 307 18.26 -10.91 -38.01
N TYR A 308 19.34 -11.66 -38.18
CA TYR A 308 19.26 -13.08 -38.57
C TYR A 308 18.43 -13.91 -37.58
N ASN A 309 17.52 -14.71 -38.14
CA ASN A 309 16.84 -15.84 -37.50
C ASN A 309 17.16 -17.08 -38.34
N ALA A 310 17.28 -18.27 -37.74
CA ALA A 310 17.74 -19.50 -38.41
C ALA A 310 16.91 -20.01 -39.62
N GLY A 311 15.94 -19.24 -40.11
CA GLY A 311 15.17 -19.50 -41.33
C GLY A 311 15.57 -18.64 -42.54
N THR A 312 16.67 -17.88 -42.50
CA THR A 312 17.17 -17.14 -43.68
C THR A 312 18.38 -17.88 -44.27
N ASN A 313 18.12 -18.75 -45.25
CA ASN A 313 19.11 -19.20 -46.22
C ASN A 313 19.11 -18.25 -47.42
#